data_AF-A0A958D9I8-F1
#
_entry.id   AF-A0A958D9I8-F1
#
_cell.length_a   1.000
_cell.length_b   1.000
_cell.length_c   1.000
_cell.angle_alpha   90.00
_cell.angle_beta   90.00
_cell.angle_gamma   90.00
#
_symmetry.space_group_name_H-M   'P 1'
#
loop_
_entity.id
_entity.type
_entity.pdbx_description
1 polymer ?
#
loop_
_entity_poly.entity_id
_entity_poly.type
_entity_poly.pdbx_seq_one_letter_code
_entity_poly.pdbx_strand_id
1 'polypeptide(L)'
;MNNDQPAMTHEDSPVPPPDPRKRPFGQKAIVFLMVAQAILGIAVDAIFLAGGSDIRTQFIASMDGPLPVTVQLFSLLIIAPLRLVAAIGLWRGRHWAWLLTMALLSYAMALDGILFFIGEPAYLLMALNVITVFYLNQREVLGLFTKTETMEAR
;
A
#
# COMPACT_ATOMS: atom_id res chain seq x y z
N MET A 1 -70.90 1.23 -1.23
CA MET A 1 -69.86 2.02 -1.93
C MET A 1 -68.90 2.54 -0.90
N ASN A 2 -67.77 1.87 -0.68
CA ASN A 2 -66.59 2.50 -0.08
C ASN A 2 -65.38 1.88 -0.79
N ASN A 3 -64.66 2.73 -1.52
CA ASN A 3 -63.57 2.33 -2.41
C ASN A 3 -62.28 2.78 -1.73
N ASP A 4 -61.85 2.03 -0.72
CA ASP A 4 -60.58 2.28 -0.03
C ASP A 4 -59.45 1.64 -0.83
N GLN A 5 -58.99 2.35 -1.87
CA GLN A 5 -57.71 2.05 -2.51
C GLN A 5 -56.58 2.65 -1.67
N PRO A 6 -55.69 1.82 -1.07
CA PRO A 6 -54.56 2.33 -0.33
C PRO A 6 -53.59 3.05 -1.28
N ALA A 7 -53.13 4.21 -0.82
CA ALA A 7 -52.19 5.08 -1.51
C ALA A 7 -50.98 4.31 -2.05
N MET A 8 -50.71 4.45 -3.34
CA MET A 8 -49.45 4.04 -3.95
C MET A 8 -48.32 4.86 -3.32
N THR A 9 -47.60 4.27 -2.38
CA THR A 9 -46.35 4.80 -1.84
C THR A 9 -45.30 4.76 -2.94
N HIS A 10 -45.08 5.92 -3.57
CA HIS A 10 -43.87 6.21 -4.33
C HIS A 10 -42.66 6.15 -3.39
N GLU A 11 -41.99 5.00 -3.22
CA GLU A 11 -40.62 5.02 -2.68
C GLU A 11 -39.77 3.76 -2.86
N ASP A 12 -40.15 2.83 -3.74
CA ASP A 12 -39.26 1.73 -4.11
C ASP A 12 -38.64 2.01 -5.49
N SER A 13 -37.94 3.14 -5.59
CA SER A 13 -36.99 3.31 -6.69
C SER A 13 -35.85 2.33 -6.42
N PRO A 14 -35.61 1.31 -7.27
CA PRO A 14 -34.53 0.36 -7.05
C PRO A 14 -33.24 1.15 -6.96
N VAL A 15 -32.59 1.14 -5.79
CA VAL A 15 -31.25 1.71 -5.65
C VAL A 15 -30.39 1.10 -6.77
N PRO A 16 -29.85 1.91 -7.70
CA PRO A 16 -29.12 1.36 -8.82
C PRO A 16 -27.97 0.51 -8.29
N PRO A 17 -27.82 -0.74 -8.76
CA PRO A 17 -26.82 -1.65 -8.23
C PRO A 17 -25.44 -0.99 -8.39
N PRO A 18 -24.60 -0.99 -7.34
CA PRO A 18 -23.27 -0.41 -7.39
C PRO A 18 -22.49 -1.03 -8.57
N ASP A 19 -21.98 -0.17 -9.45
CA ASP A 19 -21.32 -0.55 -10.71
C ASP A 19 -20.12 -1.49 -10.46
N PRO A 20 -20.22 -2.78 -10.83
CA PRO A 20 -19.18 -3.78 -10.55
C PRO A 20 -17.88 -3.60 -11.34
N ARG A 21 -17.80 -2.64 -12.28
CA ARG A 21 -16.76 -2.61 -13.33
C ARG A 21 -15.71 -1.54 -13.15
N LYS A 22 -15.89 -0.58 -12.23
CA LYS A 22 -14.84 0.39 -11.93
C LYS A 22 -13.83 -0.25 -10.97
N ARG A 23 -12.63 -0.54 -11.49
CA ARG A 23 -11.49 -0.95 -10.66
C ARG A 23 -11.38 0.04 -9.50
N PRO A 24 -11.50 -0.42 -8.25
CA PRO A 24 -11.64 0.45 -7.09
C PRO A 24 -10.43 1.36 -7.01
N PHE A 25 -10.70 2.62 -6.71
CA PHE A 25 -9.69 3.66 -6.65
C PHE A 25 -8.52 3.26 -5.73
N GLY A 26 -8.81 2.55 -4.64
CA GLY A 26 -7.82 2.04 -3.70
C GLY A 26 -6.77 1.10 -4.31
N GLN A 27 -7.13 0.24 -5.28
CA GLN A 27 -6.15 -0.64 -5.92
C GLN A 27 -5.11 0.17 -6.71
N LYS A 28 -5.55 1.21 -7.43
CA LYS A 28 -4.64 2.09 -8.19
C LYS A 28 -3.76 2.92 -7.26
N ALA A 29 -4.33 3.41 -6.16
CA ALA A 29 -3.59 4.16 -5.13
C ALA A 29 -2.48 3.30 -4.49
N ILE A 30 -2.77 2.05 -4.11
CA ILE A 30 -1.78 1.14 -3.51
C ILE A 30 -0.65 0.84 -4.51
N VAL A 31 -0.97 0.54 -5.77
CA VAL A 31 0.07 0.28 -6.78
C VAL A 31 0.94 1.51 -6.97
N PHE A 32 0.34 2.71 -7.07
CA PHE A 32 1.09 3.95 -7.18
C PHE A 32 2.00 4.18 -5.97
N LEU A 33 1.49 3.97 -4.76
CA LEU A 33 2.25 4.09 -3.52
C LEU A 33 3.43 3.11 -3.46
N MET A 34 3.21 1.83 -3.78
CA MET A 34 4.28 0.83 -3.78
C MET A 34 5.37 1.16 -4.80
N VAL A 35 5.00 1.63 -5.99
CA VAL A 35 5.96 2.05 -7.02
C VAL A 35 6.73 3.28 -6.55
N ALA A 36 6.05 4.30 -6.02
CA ALA A 36 6.68 5.49 -5.48
C ALA A 36 7.67 5.15 -4.35
N GLN A 37 7.27 4.28 -3.42
CA GLN A 37 8.14 3.80 -2.33
C GLN A 37 9.34 3.00 -2.84
N ALA A 38 9.17 2.16 -3.86
CA ALA A 38 10.27 1.42 -4.47
C ALA A 38 11.27 2.36 -5.14
N ILE A 39 10.79 3.34 -5.91
CA ILE A 39 11.63 4.35 -6.56
C ILE A 39 12.36 5.19 -5.51
N LEU A 40 11.66 5.65 -4.47
CA LEU A 40 12.26 6.43 -3.40
C LEU A 40 13.35 5.63 -2.68
N GLY A 41 13.09 4.37 -2.33
CA GLY A 41 14.09 3.50 -1.70
C GLY A 41 15.32 3.31 -2.58
N ILE A 42 15.12 2.98 -3.86
CA ILE A 42 16.23 2.84 -4.83
C ILE A 42 17.01 4.15 -4.97
N ALA A 43 16.34 5.30 -5.02
CA ALA A 43 17.00 6.60 -5.14
C ALA A 43 17.86 6.92 -3.91
N VAL A 44 17.34 6.69 -2.71
CA VAL A 44 18.07 6.86 -1.44
C VAL A 44 19.29 5.94 -1.41
N ASP A 45 19.10 4.66 -1.73
CA ASP A 45 20.18 3.66 -1.75
C ASP A 45 21.24 3.98 -2.83
N ALA A 46 20.81 4.45 -4.01
CA ALA A 46 21.70 4.85 -5.11
C ALA A 46 22.52 6.11 -4.76
N ILE A 47 21.92 7.11 -4.11
CA ILE A 47 22.64 8.30 -3.61
C ILE A 47 23.68 7.87 -2.58
N PHE A 48 23.33 6.92 -1.71
CA PHE A 48 24.26 6.39 -0.71
C PHE A 48 25.45 5.64 -1.35
N LEU A 49 25.19 4.82 -2.37
CA LEU A 49 26.20 4.07 -3.11
C LEU A 49 27.07 4.95 -4.02
N ALA A 50 26.50 5.99 -4.63
CA ALA A 50 27.18 6.87 -5.59
C ALA A 50 27.86 8.09 -4.93
N GLY A 51 27.48 8.44 -3.70
CA GLY A 51 27.97 9.64 -3.02
C GLY A 51 29.39 9.49 -2.47
N GLY A 52 30.31 10.33 -2.97
CA GLY A 52 31.45 10.80 -2.18
C GLY A 52 30.96 11.43 -0.86
N SER A 53 31.82 11.46 0.16
CA SER A 53 31.47 11.79 1.55
C SER A 53 30.49 12.97 1.70
N ASP A 54 30.58 14.02 0.90
CA ASP A 54 29.89 15.28 1.15
C ASP A 54 28.37 15.23 0.83
N ILE A 55 27.97 14.63 -0.30
CA ILE A 55 26.54 14.45 -0.64
C ILE A 55 25.90 13.46 0.32
N ARG A 56 26.65 12.39 0.66
CA ARG A 56 26.24 11.40 1.64
C ARG A 56 26.01 12.04 3.01
N THR A 57 26.89 12.93 3.46
CA THR A 57 26.78 13.56 4.79
C THR A 57 25.64 14.58 4.83
N GLN A 58 25.40 15.36 3.76
CA GLN A 58 24.27 16.29 3.70
C GLN A 58 22.92 15.58 3.62
N PHE A 59 22.83 14.48 2.88
CA PHE A 59 21.60 13.71 2.73
C PHE A 59 21.30 12.88 4.00
N ILE A 60 22.31 12.25 4.62
CA ILE A 60 22.18 11.58 5.92
C ILE A 60 21.86 12.59 7.04
N ALA A 61 22.46 13.78 7.03
CA ALA A 61 22.09 14.83 7.99
C ALA A 61 20.65 15.33 7.79
N SER A 62 20.03 15.07 6.64
CA SER A 62 18.61 15.38 6.38
C SER A 62 17.66 14.19 6.59
N MET A 63 18.19 12.97 6.69
CA MET A 63 17.46 11.75 7.01
C MET A 63 18.09 11.16 8.28
N ASP A 64 17.58 11.55 9.45
CA ASP A 64 18.02 11.10 10.78
C ASP A 64 18.35 9.60 10.80
N GLY A 65 19.64 9.29 10.67
CA GLY A 65 20.24 8.00 11.02
C GLY A 65 20.86 7.20 9.88
N PRO A 66 22.19 6.95 9.92
CA PRO A 66 22.79 5.98 9.01
C PRO A 66 22.34 4.56 9.41
N LEU A 67 21.42 3.99 8.63
CA LEU A 67 21.14 2.56 8.70
C LEU A 67 22.45 1.78 8.44
N PRO A 68 22.66 0.62 9.10
CA PRO A 68 23.79 -0.25 8.78
C PRO A 68 23.81 -0.61 7.30
N VAL A 69 24.98 -0.63 6.66
CA VAL A 69 25.14 -0.96 5.22
C VAL A 69 24.46 -2.28 4.86
N THR A 70 24.46 -3.26 5.77
CA THR A 70 23.78 -4.55 5.60
C THR A 70 22.26 -4.41 5.47
N VAL A 71 21.64 -3.52 6.26
CA VAL A 71 20.20 -3.24 6.21
C VAL A 71 19.84 -2.54 4.90
N GLN A 72 20.68 -1.62 4.43
CA GLN A 72 20.49 -0.98 3.12
C GLN A 72 20.60 -1.96 1.96
N LEU A 73 21.65 -2.80 1.93
CA LEU A 73 21.79 -3.80 0.87
C LEU A 73 20.61 -4.78 0.87
N PHE A 74 20.11 -5.17 2.05
CA PHE A 74 18.91 -5.99 2.16
C PHE A 74 17.66 -5.27 1.61
N SER A 75 17.49 -4.00 1.95
CA SER A 75 16.40 -3.17 1.40
C SER A 75 16.46 -3.11 -0.14
N LEU A 76 17.62 -2.79 -0.70
CA LEU A 76 17.81 -2.64 -2.14
C LEU A 76 17.67 -3.97 -2.91
N LEU A 77 18.29 -5.04 -2.43
CA LEU A 77 18.38 -6.31 -3.15
C LEU A 77 17.18 -7.22 -2.95
N ILE A 78 16.44 -7.05 -1.85
CA ILE A 78 15.34 -7.96 -1.49
C ILE A 78 14.00 -7.21 -1.40
N ILE A 79 13.93 -6.15 -0.59
CA ILE A 79 12.66 -5.47 -0.32
C ILE A 79 12.16 -4.71 -1.55
N ALA A 80 13.02 -3.95 -2.24
CA ALA A 80 12.61 -3.19 -3.43
C ALA A 80 12.10 -4.09 -4.57
N PRO A 81 12.77 -5.20 -4.94
CA PRO A 81 12.24 -6.16 -5.91
C PRO A 81 10.92 -6.79 -5.46
N LEU A 82 10.79 -7.18 -4.19
CA LEU A 82 9.55 -7.74 -3.66
C LEU A 82 8.39 -6.75 -3.77
N ARG A 83 8.62 -5.47 -3.49
CA ARG A 83 7.61 -4.41 -3.67
C ARG A 83 7.19 -4.27 -5.13
N LEU A 84 8.13 -4.33 -6.07
CA LEU A 84 7.80 -4.29 -7.51
C LEU A 84 7.00 -5.52 -7.94
N VAL A 85 7.38 -6.72 -7.50
CA VAL A 85 6.64 -7.96 -7.76
C VAL A 85 5.22 -7.88 -7.18
N ALA A 86 5.10 -7.38 -5.95
CA ALA A 86 3.81 -7.16 -5.30
C ALA A 86 2.95 -6.16 -6.09
N ALA A 87 3.52 -5.02 -6.50
CA ALA A 87 2.83 -4.01 -7.30
C ALA A 87 2.33 -4.57 -8.65
N ILE A 88 3.17 -5.33 -9.37
CA ILE A 88 2.79 -5.99 -10.63
C ILE A 88 1.69 -7.03 -10.40
N GLY A 89 1.79 -7.81 -9.33
CA GLY A 89 0.79 -8.81 -8.96
C GLY A 89 -0.56 -8.18 -8.59
N LEU A 90 -0.54 -7.08 -7.83
CA LEU A 90 -1.71 -6.26 -7.51
C LEU A 90 -2.33 -5.66 -8.76
N TRP A 91 -1.52 -5.16 -9.68
CA TRP A 91 -2.01 -4.63 -10.97
C TRP A 91 -2.73 -5.69 -11.80
N ARG A 92 -2.28 -6.95 -11.71
CA ARG A 92 -2.91 -8.12 -12.33
C ARG A 92 -4.08 -8.70 -11.52
N GLY A 93 -4.40 -8.14 -10.35
CA GLY A 93 -5.49 -8.61 -9.48
C GLY A 93 -5.22 -9.97 -8.83
N ARG A 94 -3.95 -10.37 -8.67
CA ARG A 94 -3.59 -11.66 -8.07
C ARG A 94 -3.72 -11.62 -6.54
N HIS A 95 -4.39 -12.60 -5.95
CA HIS A 95 -4.59 -12.69 -4.50
C HIS A 95 -3.26 -12.82 -3.72
N TRP A 96 -2.31 -13.63 -4.21
CA TRP A 96 -1.01 -13.75 -3.55
C TRP A 96 -0.24 -12.42 -3.43
N ALA A 97 -0.45 -11.49 -4.38
CA ALA A 97 0.19 -10.19 -4.34
C ALA A 97 -0.38 -9.28 -3.24
N TRP A 98 -1.67 -9.44 -2.92
CA TRP A 98 -2.28 -8.77 -1.80
C TRP A 98 -1.69 -9.25 -0.46
N LEU A 99 -1.55 -10.57 -0.29
CA LEU A 99 -0.88 -11.16 0.89
C LEU A 99 0.57 -10.67 1.02
N LEU A 100 1.32 -10.66 -0.09
CA LEU A 100 2.69 -10.17 -0.10
C LEU A 100 2.76 -8.68 0.29
N THR A 101 1.79 -7.88 -0.15
CA THR A 101 1.72 -6.46 0.19
C THR A 101 1.42 -6.25 1.66
N MET A 102 0.47 -7.00 2.22
CA MET A 102 0.18 -7.01 3.65
C MET A 102 1.43 -7.36 4.48
N ALA A 103 2.16 -8.39 4.07
CA ALA A 103 3.39 -8.80 4.75
C ALA A 103 4.49 -7.72 4.68
N LEU A 104 4.76 -7.20 3.48
CA LEU A 104 5.77 -6.14 3.27
C LEU A 104 5.44 -4.87 4.05
N LEU A 105 4.18 -4.49 4.11
CA LEU A 105 3.73 -3.30 4.80
C LEU A 105 3.79 -3.45 6.32
N SER A 106 3.42 -4.62 6.83
CA SER A 106 3.55 -4.95 8.26
C SER A 106 5.02 -4.92 8.70
N TYR A 107 5.91 -5.52 7.90
CA TYR A 107 7.35 -5.46 8.13
C TYR A 107 7.88 -4.02 8.14
N ALA A 108 7.48 -3.21 7.15
CA ALA A 108 7.92 -1.82 7.06
C ALA A 108 7.45 -0.98 8.27
N MET A 109 6.18 -1.14 8.69
CA MET A 109 5.66 -0.43 9.86
C MET A 109 6.33 -0.86 11.17
N ALA A 110 6.67 -2.15 11.31
CA ALA A 110 7.42 -2.62 12.47
C ALA A 110 8.83 -2.00 12.52
N LEU A 111 9.52 -1.93 11.39
CA LEU A 111 10.81 -1.26 11.29
C LEU A 111 10.71 0.24 11.62
N ASP A 112 9.74 0.95 11.05
CA ASP A 112 9.53 2.37 11.33
C ASP A 112 9.31 2.62 12.83
N GLY A 113 8.53 1.75 13.49
CA GLY A 113 8.33 1.80 14.94
C GLY A 113 9.64 1.60 15.72
N ILE A 114 10.44 0.60 15.35
CA ILE A 114 11.75 0.37 15.98
C ILE A 114 12.66 1.60 15.81
N LEU A 115 12.74 2.12 14.57
CA LEU A 115 13.53 3.30 14.20
C LEU A 115 13.12 4.54 15.00
N PHE A 116 11.81 4.74 15.17
CA PHE A 116 11.28 5.80 16.01
C PHE A 116 11.75 5.69 17.47
N PHE A 117 11.73 4.48 18.06
CA PHE A 117 12.15 4.29 19.45
C PHE A 117 13.67 4.41 19.67
N ILE A 118 14.49 4.16 18.65
CA ILE A 118 15.96 4.32 18.74
C ILE A 118 16.43 5.72 18.38
N GLY A 119 15.51 6.65 18.09
CA GLY A 119 15.83 8.06 17.82
C GLY A 119 16.24 8.37 16.38
N GLU A 120 16.04 7.43 15.45
CA GLU A 120 16.36 7.58 14.01
C GLU A 120 15.10 7.47 13.14
N PRO A 121 14.07 8.32 13.35
CA PRO A 121 12.77 8.19 12.70
C PRO A 121 12.81 8.62 11.23
N ALA A 122 12.50 7.68 10.33
CA ALA A 122 12.25 8.00 8.92
C ALA A 122 10.81 8.52 8.72
N TYR A 123 10.49 9.71 9.23
CA TYR A 123 9.12 10.25 9.27
C TYR A 123 8.39 10.24 7.92
N LEU A 124 9.09 10.56 6.83
CA LEU A 124 8.50 10.56 5.49
C LEU A 124 8.09 9.15 5.03
N LEU A 125 8.96 8.15 5.23
CA LEU A 125 8.68 6.75 4.90
C LEU A 125 7.56 6.20 5.78
N MET A 126 7.58 6.53 7.07
CA MET A 126 6.54 6.16 8.02
C MET A 126 5.18 6.73 7.60
N ALA A 127 5.12 8.02 7.22
CA ALA A 127 3.89 8.63 6.72
C ALA A 127 3.35 7.93 5.46
N LEU A 128 4.24 7.61 4.49
CA LEU A 128 3.84 6.86 3.30
C LEU A 128 3.31 5.46 3.63
N ASN A 129 3.95 4.76 4.56
CA ASN A 129 3.49 3.45 5.01
C ASN A 129 2.13 3.54 5.69
N VAL A 130 1.90 4.51 6.57
CA VAL A 130 0.58 4.75 7.21
C VAL A 130 -0.50 5.04 6.17
N ILE A 131 -0.23 5.91 5.19
CA ILE A 131 -1.15 6.20 4.08
C ILE A 131 -1.46 4.91 3.30
N THR A 132 -0.43 4.10 3.04
CA THR A 132 -0.60 2.83 2.32
C THR A 132 -1.47 1.85 3.11
N VAL A 133 -1.27 1.72 4.43
CA VAL A 133 -2.13 0.89 5.30
C VAL A 133 -3.57 1.37 5.26
N PHE A 134 -3.77 2.69 5.35
CA PHE A 134 -5.11 3.28 5.32
C PHE A 134 -5.83 2.95 4.02
N TYR A 135 -5.18 3.09 2.87
CA TYR A 135 -5.76 2.75 1.56
C TYR A 135 -6.01 1.24 1.41
N LEU A 136 -5.11 0.41 1.93
CA LEU A 136 -5.22 -1.03 1.83
C LEU A 136 -6.33 -1.60 2.72
N ASN A 137 -6.66 -0.92 3.81
CA ASN A 137 -7.76 -1.27 4.71
C ASN A 137 -9.13 -0.68 4.28
N GLN A 138 -9.22 0.00 3.12
CA GLN A 138 -10.51 0.44 2.60
C GLN A 138 -11.36 -0.76 2.16
N ARG A 139 -12.65 -0.76 2.55
CA ARG A 139 -13.61 -1.85 2.28
C ARG A 139 -13.68 -2.25 0.80
N GLU A 140 -13.50 -1.30 -0.11
CA GLU A 140 -13.51 -1.52 -1.56
C GLU A 140 -12.37 -2.45 -2.02
N VAL A 141 -11.21 -2.36 -1.38
CA VAL A 141 -10.02 -3.17 -1.72
C VAL A 141 -10.13 -4.56 -1.11
N LEU A 142 -10.55 -4.65 0.15
CA LEU A 142 -10.84 -5.94 0.82
C LEU A 142 -11.85 -6.76 0.02
N GLY A 143 -12.92 -6.12 -0.48
CA GLY A 143 -13.96 -6.77 -1.26
C GLY A 143 -13.50 -7.44 -2.57
N LEU A 144 -12.39 -6.98 -3.17
CA LEU A 144 -11.85 -7.61 -4.39
C LEU A 144 -11.15 -8.93 -4.13
N PHE A 145 -10.45 -9.04 -3.01
CA PHE A 145 -9.58 -10.19 -2.74
C PHE A 145 -10.28 -11.28 -1.95
N THR A 146 -11.26 -10.94 -1.10
CA THR A 146 -12.07 -11.91 -0.36
C THR A 146 -13.07 -12.66 -1.24
N LYS A 147 -13.61 -12.02 -2.30
CA LYS A 147 -14.66 -12.62 -3.13
C LYS A 147 -14.15 -13.78 -4.00
N THR A 148 -12.86 -13.80 -4.33
CA THR A 148 -12.22 -14.82 -5.16
C THR A 148 -12.06 -16.16 -4.42
N GLU A 149 -11.79 -16.15 -3.11
CA GLU A 149 -11.61 -17.39 -2.33
C GLU A 149 -12.89 -18.25 -2.27
N THR A 150 -14.06 -17.60 -2.22
CA THR A 150 -15.34 -18.31 -2.21
C THR A 150 -15.71 -19.00 -3.53
N MET A 151 -15.06 -18.67 -4.66
CA MET A 151 -15.37 -19.30 -5.95
C MET A 151 -14.41 -20.43 -6.34
N GLU A 152 -13.16 -20.44 -5.86
CA GLU A 152 -12.23 -21.56 -6.09
C GLU A 152 -12.40 -22.71 -5.07
N ALA A 153 -13.19 -22.50 -4.01
CA ALA A 153 -13.53 -23.53 -3.02
C ALA A 153 -14.81 -24.33 -3.36
N ARG A 154 -15.31 -24.27 -4.61
CA ARG A 154 -16.43 -25.05 -5.14
C ARG A 154 -16.01 -25.80 -6.39
#